data_AF-J1KDY1-F1
#
_entry.id   AF-J1KDY1-F1
#
_cell.length_a   1.000
_cell.length_b   1.000
_cell.length_c   1.000
_cell.angle_alpha   90.00
_cell.angle_beta   90.00
_cell.angle_gamma   90.00
#
_symmetry.space_group_name_H-M   'P 1'
#
loop_
_entity.id
_entity.type
_entity.pdbx_description
1 polymer ?
#
loop_
_entity_poly.entity_id
_entity_poly.type
_entity_poly.pdbx_seq_one_letter_code
_entity_poly.pdbx_strand_id
1 'polypeptide(L)'
;MKNNSHKRISKINLIYNCYLRFLAFICLSFSIFYWIRLVGVFPGILWRFDLMPLQWQFASAILAILYPVALIGLWMYSLWGIILWCSAALIEIITLYYSNFVDQRFVPLFHGILFLVFVILQIMMIFFKRIKNKKNCD
;
A
#
# COMPACT_ATOMS: atom_id res chain seq x y z
N MET A 1 -21.76 28.00 13.21
CA MET A 1 -20.64 27.04 13.40
C MET A 1 -20.80 25.68 12.69
N LYS A 2 -22.03 25.14 12.50
CA LYS A 2 -22.30 23.81 11.88
C LYS A 2 -21.84 23.66 10.41
N ASN A 3 -21.78 24.77 9.65
CA ASN A 3 -21.38 24.76 8.24
C ASN A 3 -19.87 24.46 8.04
N ASN A 4 -19.02 24.91 8.97
CA ASN A 4 -17.56 24.76 8.87
C ASN A 4 -17.11 23.32 9.15
N SER A 5 -17.82 22.57 10.02
CA SER A 5 -17.49 21.17 10.31
C SER A 5 -17.83 20.24 9.14
N HIS A 6 -18.99 20.43 8.50
CA HIS A 6 -19.37 19.69 7.29
C HIS A 6 -18.37 19.91 6.15
N LYS A 7 -17.98 21.17 5.90
CA LYS A 7 -16.97 21.50 4.87
C LYS A 7 -15.62 20.84 5.15
N ARG A 8 -15.20 20.78 6.42
CA ARG A 8 -13.93 20.16 6.83
C ARG A 8 -13.94 18.63 6.69
N ILE A 9 -15.04 17.97 7.02
CA ILE A 9 -15.21 16.51 6.81
C ILE A 9 -15.20 16.17 5.31
N SER A 10 -15.92 16.94 4.49
CA SER A 10 -15.93 16.77 3.03
C SER A 10 -14.51 16.89 2.44
N LYS A 11 -13.72 17.89 2.86
CA LYS A 11 -12.32 18.03 2.43
C LYS A 11 -11.45 16.83 2.82
N ILE A 12 -11.58 16.34 4.06
CA ILE A 12 -10.80 15.18 4.52
C ILE A 12 -11.16 13.92 3.71
N ASN A 13 -12.45 13.69 3.45
CA ASN A 13 -12.90 12.57 2.62
C ASN A 13 -12.35 12.67 1.19
N LEU A 14 -12.33 13.87 0.61
CA LEU A 14 -11.73 14.09 -0.71
C LEU A 14 -10.24 13.72 -0.72
N ILE A 15 -9.48 14.21 0.27
CA ILE A 15 -8.05 13.92 0.42
C ILE A 15 -7.82 12.42 0.59
N TYR A 16 -8.61 11.77 1.44
CA TYR A 16 -8.53 10.33 1.67
C TYR A 16 -8.81 9.53 0.38
N ASN A 17 -9.86 9.88 -0.36
CA ASN A 17 -10.20 9.21 -1.61
C ASN A 17 -9.14 9.44 -2.69
N CYS A 18 -8.54 10.63 -2.75
CA CYS A 18 -7.43 10.92 -3.64
C CYS A 18 -6.20 10.09 -3.27
N TYR A 19 -5.89 9.98 -1.97
CA TYR A 19 -4.80 9.16 -1.46
C TYR A 19 -4.97 7.68 -1.82
N LEU A 20 -6.18 7.12 -1.67
CA LEU A 20 -6.43 5.72 -2.04
C LEU A 20 -6.26 5.47 -3.54
N ARG A 21 -6.66 6.41 -4.41
CA ARG A 21 -6.39 6.31 -5.86
C ARG A 21 -4.90 6.39 -6.16
N PHE A 22 -4.18 7.28 -5.50
CA PHE A 22 -2.72 7.36 -5.63
C PHE A 22 -2.05 6.05 -5.21
N LEU A 23 -2.47 5.46 -4.08
CA LEU A 23 -1.98 4.17 -3.62
C LEU A 23 -2.32 3.04 -4.59
N ALA A 24 -3.52 3.09 -5.20
CA ALA A 24 -3.92 2.15 -6.24
C ALA A 24 -2.94 2.22 -7.42
N PHE A 25 -2.59 3.40 -7.93
CA PHE A 25 -1.57 3.54 -8.97
C PHE A 25 -0.19 3.02 -8.57
N ILE A 26 0.20 3.18 -7.31
CA ILE A 26 1.45 2.58 -6.79
C ILE A 26 1.37 1.04 -6.87
N CYS A 27 0.28 0.44 -6.43
CA CYS A 27 0.06 -1.01 -6.56
C CYS A 27 0.07 -1.48 -8.01
N LEU A 28 -0.45 -0.67 -8.95
CA LEU A 28 -0.36 -0.97 -10.39
C LEU A 28 1.10 -1.00 -10.87
N SER A 29 1.90 0.00 -10.49
CA SER A 29 3.32 0.04 -10.84
C SER A 29 4.08 -1.15 -10.27
N PHE A 30 3.82 -1.53 -9.01
CA PHE A 30 4.42 -2.72 -8.40
C PHE A 30 3.96 -4.01 -9.07
N SER A 31 2.67 -4.14 -9.42
CA SER A 31 2.15 -5.29 -10.15
C SER A 31 2.92 -5.49 -11.46
N ILE A 32 3.08 -4.42 -12.24
CA ILE A 32 3.83 -4.47 -13.50
C ILE A 32 5.30 -4.83 -13.24
N PHE A 33 5.92 -4.23 -12.22
CA PHE A 33 7.30 -4.53 -11.84
C PHE A 33 7.51 -6.02 -11.54
N TYR A 34 6.64 -6.62 -10.73
CA TYR A 34 6.73 -8.05 -10.41
C TYR A 34 6.39 -8.96 -11.60
N TRP A 35 5.48 -8.56 -12.48
CA TRP A 35 5.22 -9.32 -13.71
C TRP A 35 6.42 -9.32 -14.66
N ILE A 36 7.07 -8.17 -14.87
CA ILE A 36 8.30 -8.07 -15.66
C ILE A 36 9.38 -9.00 -15.08
N ARG A 37 9.50 -9.02 -13.75
CA ARG A 37 10.41 -9.89 -13.01
C ARG A 37 10.09 -11.38 -13.18
N LEU A 38 8.82 -11.76 -13.20
CA LEU A 38 8.39 -13.15 -13.45
C LEU A 38 8.66 -13.58 -14.89
N VAL A 39 8.40 -12.70 -15.86
CA VAL A 39 8.66 -12.96 -17.28
C VAL A 39 10.17 -13.04 -17.56
N GLY A 40 11.01 -12.40 -16.74
CA GLY A 40 12.45 -12.43 -16.91
C GLY A 40 12.95 -11.52 -18.04
N VAL A 41 12.28 -10.38 -18.25
CA VAL A 41 12.59 -9.42 -19.33
C VAL A 41 14.03 -8.90 -19.26
N PHE A 42 14.56 -8.71 -18.05
CA PHE A 42 15.90 -8.18 -17.82
C PHE A 42 16.87 -9.27 -17.35
N PRO A 43 18.14 -9.23 -17.79
CA PRO A 43 19.16 -10.15 -17.29
C PRO A 43 19.56 -9.80 -15.85
N GLY A 44 19.71 -10.82 -15.00
CA GLY A 44 20.21 -10.67 -13.63
C GLY A 44 19.64 -11.69 -12.65
N ILE A 45 20.39 -11.97 -11.58
CA ILE A 45 20.04 -13.01 -10.59
C ILE A 45 18.68 -12.75 -9.91
N LEU A 46 18.32 -11.48 -9.71
CA LEU A 46 17.07 -11.02 -9.09
C LEU A 46 16.03 -10.51 -10.10
N TRP A 47 16.32 -10.62 -11.40
CA TRP A 47 15.43 -10.18 -12.48
C TRP A 47 14.85 -11.34 -13.28
N ARG A 48 15.42 -12.53 -13.13
CA ARG A 48 14.98 -13.78 -13.75
C ARG A 48 14.47 -14.76 -12.69
N PHE A 49 13.24 -15.20 -12.85
CA PHE A 49 12.58 -16.10 -11.92
C PHE A 49 13.35 -17.41 -11.69
N ASP A 50 13.92 -17.98 -12.74
CA ASP A 50 14.69 -19.23 -12.71
C ASP A 50 16.05 -19.10 -11.98
N LEU A 51 16.61 -17.89 -11.95
CA LEU A 51 17.89 -17.61 -11.30
C LEU A 51 17.73 -17.14 -9.84
N MET A 52 16.53 -16.76 -9.44
CA MET A 52 16.27 -16.26 -8.10
C MET A 52 16.41 -17.35 -7.05
N PRO A 53 16.89 -17.03 -5.84
CA PRO A 53 16.82 -17.95 -4.73
C PRO A 53 15.36 -18.17 -4.31
N LEU A 54 15.08 -19.34 -3.71
CA LEU A 54 13.71 -19.81 -3.42
C LEU A 54 12.83 -18.77 -2.73
N GLN A 55 13.36 -18.04 -1.74
CA GLN A 55 12.60 -17.00 -1.03
C GLN A 55 12.07 -15.90 -1.97
N TRP A 56 12.84 -15.51 -2.98
CA TRP A 56 12.46 -14.49 -3.95
C TRP A 56 11.52 -15.02 -5.02
N GLN A 57 11.58 -16.31 -5.35
CA GLN A 57 10.63 -16.95 -6.25
C GLN A 57 9.22 -16.96 -5.63
N PHE A 58 9.09 -17.44 -4.39
CA PHE A 58 7.81 -17.44 -3.67
C PHE A 58 7.28 -16.02 -3.46
N ALA A 59 8.13 -15.10 -3.00
CA ALA A 59 7.72 -13.71 -2.79
C ALA A 59 7.24 -13.05 -4.09
N SER A 60 8.00 -13.18 -5.19
CA SER A 60 7.64 -12.55 -6.46
C SER A 60 6.33 -13.10 -7.03
N ALA A 61 6.09 -14.41 -6.91
CA ALA A 61 4.83 -15.03 -7.35
C ALA A 61 3.63 -14.54 -6.53
N ILE A 62 3.78 -14.46 -5.20
CA ILE A 62 2.71 -13.99 -4.30
C ILE A 62 2.43 -12.49 -4.51
N LEU A 63 3.48 -11.67 -4.59
CA LEU A 63 3.37 -10.22 -4.78
C LEU A 63 2.77 -9.86 -6.14
N ALA A 64 3.08 -10.63 -7.19
CA ALA A 64 2.48 -10.49 -8.52
C ALA A 64 0.96 -10.67 -8.55
N ILE A 65 0.38 -11.34 -7.56
CA ILE A 65 -1.07 -11.53 -7.40
C ILE A 65 -1.63 -10.50 -6.41
N LEU A 66 -0.97 -10.30 -5.26
CA LEU A 66 -1.44 -9.40 -4.22
C LEU A 66 -1.58 -7.95 -4.71
N TYR A 67 -0.58 -7.42 -5.42
CA TYR A 67 -0.61 -6.03 -5.88
C TYR A 67 -1.77 -5.70 -6.83
N PRO A 68 -2.07 -6.50 -7.87
CA PRO A 68 -3.22 -6.22 -8.73
C PRO A 68 -4.57 -6.38 -8.02
N VAL A 69 -4.70 -7.31 -7.07
CA VAL A 69 -5.94 -7.44 -6.27
C VAL A 69 -6.07 -6.26 -5.29
N ALA A 70 -4.99 -5.86 -4.64
CA ALA A 70 -4.94 -4.70 -3.77
C ALA A 70 -5.27 -3.41 -4.53
N LEU A 71 -4.74 -3.24 -5.75
CA LEU A 71 -5.08 -2.16 -6.68
C LEU A 71 -6.60 -2.03 -6.87
N ILE A 72 -7.28 -3.12 -7.22
CA ILE A 72 -8.73 -3.11 -7.48
C ILE A 72 -9.48 -2.75 -6.19
N GLY A 73 -9.11 -3.36 -5.07
CA GLY A 73 -9.73 -3.09 -3.77
C GLY A 73 -9.56 -1.63 -3.32
N LEU A 74 -8.38 -1.05 -3.51
CA LEU A 74 -8.09 0.35 -3.19
C LEU A 74 -8.83 1.32 -4.13
N TRP A 75 -8.94 0.98 -5.42
CA TRP A 75 -9.69 1.76 -6.40
C TRP A 75 -11.18 1.83 -6.07
N MET A 76 -11.73 0.74 -5.54
CA MET A 76 -13.11 0.65 -5.07
C MET A 76 -13.32 1.17 -3.65
N TYR A 77 -12.32 1.82 -3.04
CA TYR A 77 -12.37 2.35 -1.67
C TYR A 77 -12.69 1.30 -0.59
N SER A 78 -12.22 0.08 -0.81
CA SER A 78 -12.68 -1.09 -0.07
C SER A 78 -11.65 -1.60 0.94
N LEU A 79 -12.10 -2.01 2.13
CA LEU A 79 -11.22 -2.31 3.27
C LEU A 79 -10.26 -3.48 3.01
N TRP A 80 -10.72 -4.53 2.33
CA TRP A 80 -9.88 -5.65 1.89
C TRP A 80 -8.72 -5.22 0.98
N GLY A 81 -8.84 -4.15 0.18
CA GLY A 81 -7.73 -3.64 -0.63
C GLY A 81 -6.58 -3.11 0.22
N ILE A 82 -6.91 -2.45 1.33
CA ILE A 82 -5.94 -1.96 2.32
C ILE A 82 -5.24 -3.14 3.00
N ILE A 83 -6.00 -4.16 3.41
CA ILE A 83 -5.44 -5.35 4.07
C ILE A 83 -4.45 -6.05 3.13
N LEU A 84 -4.83 -6.26 1.87
CA LEU A 84 -3.97 -6.92 0.89
C LEU A 84 -2.70 -6.10 0.58
N TRP A 85 -2.82 -4.78 0.50
CA TRP A 85 -1.65 -3.91 0.36
C TRP A 85 -0.71 -4.02 1.56
N CYS A 86 -1.24 -4.00 2.79
CA CYS A 86 -0.43 -4.21 3.99
C CYS A 86 0.24 -5.59 4.00
N SER A 87 -0.47 -6.65 3.61
CA SER A 87 0.08 -8.00 3.48
C SER A 87 1.21 -8.06 2.43
N ALA A 88 1.02 -7.42 1.27
CA ALA A 88 2.04 -7.33 0.23
C ALA A 88 3.31 -6.63 0.74
N ALA A 89 3.15 -5.45 1.36
CA ALA A 89 4.27 -4.72 1.93
C ALA A 89 5.01 -5.53 3.00
N LEU A 90 4.29 -6.27 3.85
CA LEU A 90 4.88 -7.12 4.87
C LEU A 90 5.70 -8.27 4.27
N ILE A 91 5.17 -8.96 3.25
CA ILE A 91 5.89 -10.03 2.55
C ILE A 91 7.17 -9.51 1.90
N GLU A 92 7.08 -8.35 1.24
CA GLU A 92 8.23 -7.70 0.60
C GLU A 92 9.31 -7.32 1.62
N ILE A 93 8.92 -6.73 2.76
CA ILE A 93 9.83 -6.38 3.86
C ILE A 93 10.51 -7.63 4.45
N ILE A 94 9.77 -8.70 4.71
CA ILE A 94 10.34 -9.96 5.24
C ILE A 94 11.32 -10.56 4.24
N THR A 95 10.98 -10.56 2.96
CA THR A 95 11.84 -11.12 1.90
C THR A 95 13.16 -10.34 1.80
N LEU A 96 13.09 -9.01 1.87
CA LEU A 96 14.26 -8.14 1.90
C LEU A 96 15.11 -8.34 3.16
N TYR A 97 14.49 -8.57 4.30
CA TYR A 97 15.19 -8.86 5.56
C TYR A 97 16.06 -10.11 5.45
N TYR A 98 15.55 -11.19 4.86
CA TYR A 98 16.29 -12.43 4.68
C TYR A 98 17.37 -12.38 3.59
N SER A 99 17.32 -11.41 2.67
CA SER A 99 18.21 -11.35 1.51
C SER A 99 19.49 -10.53 1.71
N ASN A 100 19.86 -10.21 2.96
CA ASN A 100 20.92 -9.28 3.37
C ASN A 100 20.66 -7.82 2.91
N PHE A 101 20.45 -6.96 3.90
CA PHE A 101 19.83 -5.64 3.81
C PHE A 101 20.62 -4.53 3.09
N VAL A 102 21.83 -4.81 2.60
CA VAL A 102 22.84 -3.74 2.40
C VAL A 102 22.55 -2.86 1.18
N ASP A 103 22.02 -3.41 0.08
CA ASP A 103 21.91 -2.68 -1.19
C ASP A 103 20.51 -2.16 -1.55
N GLN A 104 19.43 -2.61 -0.90
CA GLN A 104 18.04 -2.30 -1.32
C GLN A 104 17.19 -1.56 -0.28
N ARG A 105 17.81 -0.68 0.52
CA ARG A 105 17.16 0.10 1.60
C ARG A 105 16.01 1.01 1.14
N PHE A 106 15.94 1.35 -0.14
CA PHE A 106 14.93 2.27 -0.67
C PHE A 106 13.50 1.71 -0.62
N VAL A 107 13.33 0.41 -0.86
CA VAL A 107 12.01 -0.22 -0.96
C VAL A 107 11.28 -0.26 0.39
N PRO A 108 11.89 -0.74 1.49
CA PRO A 108 11.24 -0.71 2.81
C PRO A 108 10.94 0.71 3.30
N LEU A 109 11.83 1.68 3.01
CA LEU A 109 11.61 3.08 3.36
C LEU A 109 10.40 3.66 2.62
N PHE A 110 10.23 3.35 1.34
CA PHE A 110 9.09 3.78 0.54
C PHE A 110 7.77 3.22 1.09
N HIS A 111 7.71 1.91 1.35
CA HIS A 111 6.53 1.30 1.99
C HIS A 111 6.26 1.87 3.39
N GLY A 112 7.31 2.13 4.17
CA GLY A 112 7.20 2.75 5.49
C GLY A 112 6.58 4.14 5.45
N ILE A 113 7.00 4.99 4.50
CA ILE A 113 6.43 6.33 4.31
C ILE A 113 4.94 6.24 3.92
N LEU A 114 4.59 5.36 2.98
CA LEU A 114 3.19 5.15 2.58
C LEU A 114 2.34 4.64 3.74
N PHE A 115 2.86 3.71 4.55
CA PHE A 115 2.17 3.20 5.72
C PHE A 115 1.95 4.29 6.76
N LEU A 116 2.96 5.13 7.01
CA LEU A 116 2.87 6.23 7.95
C LEU A 116 1.81 7.26 7.52
N VAL A 117 1.79 7.64 6.23
CA VAL A 117 0.76 8.55 5.69
C VAL A 117 -0.64 7.94 5.82
N PHE A 118 -0.78 6.65 5.51
CA PHE A 118 -2.06 5.95 5.67
C PHE A 118 -2.56 5.93 7.12
N VAL A 119 -1.68 5.62 8.07
CA VAL A 119 -2.01 5.61 9.50
C VAL A 119 -2.43 6.99 9.99
N ILE A 120 -1.72 8.06 9.59
CA ILE A 120 -2.09 9.43 9.94
C ILE A 120 -3.50 9.77 9.43
N LEU A 121 -3.81 9.44 8.17
CA LEU A 121 -5.13 9.72 7.59
C LEU A 121 -6.25 8.94 8.28
N GLN A 122 -6.02 7.67 8.62
CA GLN A 122 -6.98 6.86 9.39
C GLN A 122 -7.23 7.44 10.79
N ILE A 123 -6.17 7.78 11.52
CA ILE A 123 -6.26 8.38 12.86
C ILE A 123 -7.03 9.70 12.79
N MET A 124 -6.73 10.55 11.81
CA MET A 124 -7.47 11.79 11.58
C MET A 124 -8.96 11.50 11.38
N MET A 125 -9.35 10.59 10.48
CA MET A 125 -10.76 10.29 10.23
C MET A 125 -11.49 9.79 11.50
N ILE A 126 -10.88 8.88 12.25
CA ILE A 126 -11.46 8.34 13.50
C ILE A 126 -11.64 9.46 14.53
N PHE A 127 -10.64 10.31 14.71
CA PHE A 127 -10.67 11.43 15.65
C PHE A 127 -11.78 12.44 15.31
N PHE A 128 -11.92 12.81 14.03
CA PHE A 128 -12.98 13.72 13.58
C PHE A 128 -14.38 13.13 13.76
N LYS A 129 -14.55 11.82 13.50
CA LYS A 129 -15.83 11.13 13.71
C LYS A 129 -16.22 11.10 15.19
N ARG A 130 -15.25 10.86 16.09
CA ARG A 130 -15.45 10.93 17.55
C ARG A 130 -15.85 12.33 18.02
N ILE A 131 -15.17 13.38 17.53
CA ILE A 131 -15.52 14.78 17.88
C ILE A 131 -16.94 15.14 17.45
N LYS A 132 -17.35 14.71 16.24
CA LYS A 132 -18.71 14.97 15.76
C LYS A 132 -19.76 14.29 16.62
N ASN A 133 -19.53 13.03 17.03
CA ASN A 133 -20.48 12.30 17.87
C ASN A 133 -20.63 12.95 19.25
N LYS A 134 -19.55 13.42 19.87
CA LYS A 134 -19.61 14.10 21.17
C LYS A 134 -20.49 15.36 21.13
N LYS A 135 -20.35 16.19 20.10
CA LYS A 135 -21.14 17.42 19.92
C LYS A 135 -22.63 17.21 19.59
N ASN A 136 -23.06 15.98 19.32
CA ASN A 136 -24.47 15.67 19.08
C ASN A 136 -25.18 15.16 20.35
N CYS A 137 -24.44 14.87 21.42
CA CYS A 137 -24.97 14.43 22.72
C CYS A 137 -25.04 15.57 23.75
N ASP A 138 -24.39 16.70 23.47
CA ASP A 138 -24.45 17.96 24.23
C ASP A 138 -25.43 18.93 23.52
#